data_AF-A0A538T112-F1
#
_entry.id   AF-A0A538T112-F1
#
_cell.length_a   1.000
_cell.length_b   1.000
_cell.length_c   1.000
_cell.angle_alpha   90.00
_cell.angle_beta   90.00
_cell.angle_gamma   90.00
#
_symmetry.space_group_name_H-M   'P 1'
#
loop_
_entity.id
_entity.type
_entity.pdbx_description
1 polymer ?
#
loop_
_entity_poly.entity_id
_entity_poly.type
_entity_poly.pdbx_seq_one_letter_code
_entity_poly.pdbx_strand_id
1 'polypeptide(L)'
;MGRIWIARIIAMAADAVQMGLFPIFGAGAWSVLDDWLDVGVGVLLILLVGWHFAFLPSFVAELIPGVDLIPTWTVAVWIATRNRQIDRPGANSGAITQ
;
A
#
# COMPACT_ATOMS: atom_id res chain seq x y z
N MET A 1 -14.55 -8.17 5.31
CA MET A 1 -14.58 -7.09 4.30
C MET A 1 -13.90 -5.79 4.76
N GLY A 2 -14.05 -5.37 6.02
CA GLY A 2 -13.48 -4.09 6.52
C GLY A 2 -11.95 -3.95 6.45
N ARG A 3 -11.18 -5.00 6.80
CA ARG A 3 -9.71 -4.95 6.79
C ARG A 3 -9.08 -4.56 5.44
N ILE A 4 -9.63 -5.03 4.32
CA ILE A 4 -9.11 -4.72 2.98
C ILE A 4 -9.38 -3.25 2.62
N TRP A 5 -10.55 -2.73 2.99
CA TRP A 5 -10.87 -1.32 2.79
C TRP A 5 -9.97 -0.42 3.64
N ILE A 6 -9.75 -0.78 4.91
CA ILE A 6 -8.84 -0.07 5.81
C ILE A 6 -7.42 -0.05 5.22
N ALA A 7 -6.93 -1.19 4.71
CA ALA A 7 -5.60 -1.25 4.09
C ALA A 7 -5.47 -0.32 2.86
N ARG A 8 -6.51 -0.22 2.04
CA ARG A 8 -6.50 0.67 0.85
C ARG A 8 -6.53 2.14 1.23
N ILE A 9 -7.29 2.50 2.27
CA ILE A 9 -7.34 3.87 2.79
C ILE A 9 -5.97 4.24 3.37
N ILE A 10 -5.36 3.34 4.16
CA ILE A 10 -4.02 3.55 4.73
C ILE A 10 -2.98 3.74 3.63
N ALA A 11 -2.99 2.89 2.60
CA ALA A 11 -2.05 3.00 1.48
C ALA A 11 -2.18 4.32 0.73
N MET A 12 -3.42 4.75 0.45
CA MET A 12 -3.69 6.02 -0.21
C MET A 12 -3.27 7.22 0.66
N ALA A 13 -3.49 7.12 1.98
CA ALA A 13 -3.06 8.14 2.92
C ALA A 13 -1.52 8.22 2.99
N ALA A 14 -0.82 7.09 2.98
CA ALA A 14 0.64 7.05 2.97
C ALA A 14 1.21 7.73 1.71
N ASP A 15 0.75 7.33 0.52
CA ASP A 15 1.20 7.93 -0.75
C ASP A 15 0.88 9.44 -0.80
N ALA A 16 -0.27 9.88 -0.28
CA ALA A 16 -0.65 11.29 -0.25
C ALA A 16 0.20 12.10 0.75
N VAL A 17 0.54 11.50 1.89
CA VAL A 17 1.42 12.11 2.89
C VAL A 17 2.82 12.26 2.32
N GLN A 18 3.42 11.21 1.76
CA GLN A 18 4.73 11.27 1.10
C GLN A 18 4.76 12.34 0.00
N MET A 19 3.77 12.36 -0.90
CA MET A 19 3.71 13.35 -1.97
C MET A 19 3.59 14.79 -1.46
N GLY A 20 2.79 15.02 -0.42
CA GLY A 20 2.61 16.36 0.18
C GLY A 20 3.81 16.81 1.01
N LEU A 21 4.53 15.85 1.60
CA LEU A 21 5.67 16.08 2.46
C LEU A 21 7.00 16.11 1.70
N PHE A 22 7.12 15.45 0.55
CA PHE A 22 8.33 15.41 -0.30
C PHE A 22 9.06 16.77 -0.46
N PRO A 23 8.38 17.92 -0.67
CA PRO A 23 9.04 19.23 -0.79
C PRO A 23 9.73 19.70 0.50
N ILE A 24 9.30 19.20 1.65
CA ILE A 24 9.74 19.57 3.01
C ILE A 24 10.92 18.68 3.45
N PHE A 25 10.96 17.43 2.99
CA PHE A 25 11.96 16.44 3.41
C PHE A 25 13.29 16.56 2.64
N GLY A 26 13.37 17.43 1.62
CA GLY A 26 14.57 17.69 0.82
C GLY A 26 15.75 18.35 1.56
N ALA A 27 15.64 18.71 2.85
CA ALA A 27 16.74 19.32 3.60
C ALA A 27 16.73 18.98 5.10
N GLY A 28 17.45 17.93 5.52
CA GLY A 28 17.88 17.74 6.91
C GLY A 28 17.12 16.67 7.73
N ALA A 29 17.07 16.85 9.06
CA ALA A 29 16.64 15.87 10.06
C ALA A 29 15.23 15.27 9.91
N TRP A 30 14.43 15.78 8.96
CA TRP A 30 13.11 15.25 8.62
C TRP A 30 13.19 13.89 7.93
N SER A 31 14.28 13.56 7.21
CA SER A 31 14.47 12.24 6.57
C SER A 31 14.30 11.06 7.54
N VAL A 32 14.73 11.18 8.80
CA VAL A 32 14.59 10.09 9.79
C VAL A 32 13.11 9.86 10.15
N LEU A 33 12.30 10.91 10.17
CA LEU A 33 10.88 10.80 10.50
C LEU A 33 10.09 10.14 9.36
N ASP A 34 10.53 10.36 8.12
CA ASP A 34 10.04 9.72 6.91
C ASP A 34 10.29 8.21 6.95
N ASP A 35 11.54 7.82 7.23
CA ASP A 35 11.94 6.41 7.37
C ASP A 35 11.05 5.67 8.39
N TRP A 36 10.73 6.31 9.51
CA TRP A 36 9.85 5.73 10.53
C TRP A 36 8.40 5.62 10.07
N LEU A 37 7.91 6.60 9.31
CA LEU A 37 6.57 6.57 8.73
C LEU A 37 6.46 5.40 7.75
N ASP A 38 7.44 5.22 6.87
CA ASP A 38 7.47 4.14 5.89
C ASP A 38 7.56 2.76 6.52
N VAL A 39 8.44 2.57 7.51
CA VAL A 39 8.52 1.32 8.26
C VAL A 39 7.19 1.04 8.96
N GLY A 40 6.57 2.05 9.56
CA GLY A 40 5.27 1.94 10.22
C GLY A 40 4.15 1.52 9.26
N VAL A 41 4.06 2.18 8.11
CA VAL A 41 3.07 1.88 7.06
C VAL A 41 3.30 0.47 6.51
N GLY A 42 4.54 0.11 6.17
CA GLY A 42 4.90 -1.21 5.66
C GLY A 42 4.52 -2.33 6.63
N VAL A 43 4.87 -2.20 7.91
CA VAL A 43 4.49 -3.17 8.96
C VAL A 43 2.97 -3.27 9.08
N LEU A 44 2.26 -2.13 9.14
CA LEU A 44 0.82 -2.11 9.27
C LEU A 44 0.12 -2.79 8.09
N LEU A 45 0.56 -2.53 6.86
CA LEU A 45 0.02 -3.15 5.65
C LEU A 45 0.31 -4.65 5.60
N ILE A 46 1.49 -5.11 6.04
CA ILE A 46 1.81 -6.54 6.17
C ILE A 46 0.90 -7.20 7.22
N LEU A 47 0.61 -6.54 8.34
CA LEU A 47 -0.32 -7.08 9.34
C LEU A 47 -1.78 -7.13 8.82
N LEU A 48 -2.21 -6.11 8.08
CA LEU A 48 -3.58 -6.02 7.58
C LEU A 48 -3.84 -6.95 6.39
N VAL A 49 -2.89 -7.05 5.45
CA VAL A 49 -3.05 -7.78 4.19
C VAL A 49 -2.32 -9.14 4.23
N GLY A 50 -1.41 -9.34 5.17
CA GLY A 50 -0.46 -10.45 5.14
C GLY A 50 0.74 -10.13 4.26
N TRP A 51 1.80 -10.93 4.39
CA TRP A 51 2.99 -10.80 3.56
C TRP A 51 2.67 -11.05 2.08
N HIS A 52 3.17 -10.19 1.19
CA HIS A 52 3.03 -10.31 -0.25
C HIS A 52 4.28 -9.78 -0.96
N PHE A 53 4.73 -10.45 -2.02
CA PHE A 53 5.85 -9.99 -2.85
C PHE A 53 5.63 -8.63 -3.53
N ALA A 54 4.39 -8.13 -3.52
CA ALA A 54 4.06 -6.84 -4.11
C ALA A 54 4.56 -5.66 -3.26
N PHE A 55 4.93 -5.90 -2.00
CA PHE A 55 5.52 -4.87 -1.13
C PHE A 55 7.01 -4.67 -1.38
N LEU A 56 7.71 -5.64 -1.99
CA LEU A 56 9.16 -5.50 -2.27
C LEU A 56 9.48 -4.28 -3.15
N PRO A 57 8.78 -4.05 -4.28
CA PRO A 57 9.00 -2.86 -5.09
C PRO A 57 8.77 -1.55 -4.32
N SER A 58 7.79 -1.50 -3.40
CA SER A 58 7.56 -0.34 -2.53
C SER A 58 8.74 -0.10 -1.59
N PHE A 59 9.29 -1.15 -0.96
CA PHE A 59 10.48 -1.02 -0.12
C PHE A 59 11.73 -0.60 -0.90
N VAL A 60 11.84 -1.00 -2.18
CA VAL A 60 12.97 -0.57 -3.03
C VAL A 60 12.78 0.86 -3.52
N ALA A 61 11.54 1.29 -3.78
CA ALA A 61 11.23 2.66 -4.20
C ALA A 61 11.68 3.70 -3.16
N GLU A 62 11.52 3.39 -1.88
CA GLU A 62 11.96 4.24 -0.76
C GLU A 62 13.48 4.51 -0.76
N LEU A 63 14.27 3.59 -1.30
CA LEU A 63 15.73 3.74 -1.35
C LEU A 63 16.21 4.68 -2.46
N ILE A 64 15.31 5.10 -3.36
CA ILE A 64 15.63 5.92 -4.52
C ILE A 64 14.89 7.26 -4.38
N PRO A 65 15.60 8.36 -4.08
CA PRO A 65 14.99 9.68 -3.93
C PRO A 65 14.14 10.05 -5.16
N GLY A 66 12.87 10.37 -4.93
CA GLY A 66 11.91 10.78 -5.98
C GLY A 66 11.12 9.64 -6.62
N VAL A 67 11.41 8.37 -6.33
CA VAL A 67 10.60 7.22 -6.77
C VAL A 67 9.43 6.97 -5.80
N ASP A 68 9.54 7.43 -4.56
CA ASP A 68 8.49 7.50 -3.53
C ASP A 68 7.27 8.34 -3.96
N LEU A 69 7.45 9.30 -4.88
CA LEU A 69 6.34 10.06 -5.48
C LEU A 69 5.35 9.20 -6.29
N ILE A 70 5.77 7.99 -6.68
CA ILE A 70 4.89 7.02 -7.31
C ILE A 70 4.03 6.41 -6.21
N PRO A 71 2.70 6.24 -6.39
CA PRO A 71 1.80 5.69 -5.38
C PRO A 71 2.01 4.17 -5.20
N THR A 72 3.19 3.79 -4.73
CA THR A 72 3.67 2.42 -4.71
C THR A 72 2.95 1.59 -3.67
N TRP A 73 2.58 2.17 -2.52
CA TRP A 73 1.82 1.48 -1.48
C TRP A 73 0.40 1.18 -1.96
N THR A 74 -0.26 2.12 -2.64
CA THR A 74 -1.60 1.91 -3.21
C THR A 74 -1.57 0.81 -4.27
N VAL A 75 -0.58 0.81 -5.17
CA VAL A 75 -0.42 -0.23 -6.19
C VAL A 75 -0.14 -1.60 -5.55
N ALA A 76 0.76 -1.66 -4.55
CA ALA A 76 1.11 -2.90 -3.86
C ALA A 76 -0.11 -3.51 -3.14
N VAL A 77 -0.86 -2.70 -2.39
CA VAL A 77 -2.07 -3.15 -1.68
C VAL A 77 -3.16 -3.55 -2.66
N TRP A 78 -3.32 -2.84 -3.77
CA TRP A 78 -4.25 -3.24 -4.82
C TRP A 78 -3.89 -4.61 -5.39
N ILE A 79 -2.62 -4.84 -5.77
CA ILE A 79 -2.15 -6.14 -6.26
C ILE A 79 -2.34 -7.24 -5.21
N ALA A 80 -1.99 -6.97 -3.95
CA ALA A 80 -2.08 -7.95 -2.87
C ALA A 80 -3.53 -8.31 -2.49
N THR A 81 -4.50 -7.45 -2.80
CA THR A 81 -5.91 -7.64 -2.43
C THR A 81 -6.84 -7.95 -3.60
N ARG A 82 -6.40 -7.77 -4.86
CA ARG A 82 -7.27 -7.89 -6.06
C ARG A 82 -7.99 -9.22 -6.19
N ASN A 83 -7.32 -10.35 -5.94
CA ASN A 83 -7.94 -11.68 -6.10
C ASN A 83 -8.86 -12.02 -4.92
N ARG A 84 -8.58 -11.51 -3.71
CA ARG A 84 -9.41 -11.76 -2.52
C ARG A 84 -10.76 -11.04 -2.54
N GLN A 85 -10.92 -10.06 -3.45
CA GLN A 85 -12.21 -9.44 -3.72
C GLN A 85 -13.05 -10.22 -4.75
N ILE A 86 -12.43 -11.08 -5.55
CA ILE A 86 -13.09 -11.87 -6.60
C ILE A 86 -13.75 -13.13 -6.00
N ASP A 87 -13.25 -13.64 -4.86
CA ASP A 87 -13.83 -14.77 -4.12
C ASP A 87 -15.15 -14.44 -3.38
N ARG A 88 -16.00 -13.58 -3.95
CA ARG A 88 -17.35 -13.33 -3.41
C ARG A 88 -18.16 -14.64 -3.47
N PRO A 89 -18.64 -15.17 -2.33
CA PRO A 89 -19.66 -16.22 -2.33
C PRO A 89 -20.92 -15.62 -2.96
N GLY A 90 -21.17 -15.95 -4.22
CA GLY A 90 -22.29 -15.42 -5.01
C GLY A 90 -21.97 -15.08 -6.47
N ALA A 91 -20.70 -14.96 -6.86
CA ALA A 91 -20.33 -14.70 -8.26
C ALA A 91 -20.56 -15.93 -9.18
N ASN A 92 -20.55 -17.14 -8.62
CA ASN A 92 -20.60 -18.40 -9.37
C ASN A 92 -21.99 -19.06 -9.37
N SER A 93 -22.98 -18.51 -8.67
CA SER A 93 -24.31 -19.14 -8.53
C SER A 93 -25.21 -19.00 -9.77
N GLY A 94 -24.85 -18.12 -10.73
CA GLY A 94 -25.59 -17.93 -11.97
C GLY A 94 -25.10 -18.76 -13.16
N ALA A 95 -23.95 -19.42 -13.05
CA ALA A 95 -23.32 -20.16 -14.15
C ALA A 95 -23.68 -21.65 -14.18
N ILE A 96 -24.35 -22.17 -13.16
CA ILE A 96 -24.60 -23.61 -12.97
C ILE A 96 -26.07 -24.01 -13.26
N THR A 97 -26.89 -23.08 -13.76
CA THR A 97 -28.33 -23.29 -14.03
C THR A 97 -28.69 -23.12 -15.52
N GLN A 98 -27.73 -23.26 -16.44
CA GLN A 98 -27.97 -23.31 -17.88
C GLN A 98 -27.60 -24.68 -18.43
#